data_AF-A0A7J9QEM8-F1
#
_entry.id   AF-A0A7J9QEM8-F1
#
_cell.length_a   1.000
_cell.length_b   1.000
_cell.length_c   1.000
_cell.angle_alpha   90.00
_cell.angle_beta   90.00
_cell.angle_gamma   90.00
#
_symmetry.space_group_name_H-M   'P 1'
#
loop_
_entity.id
_entity.type
_entity.pdbx_description
1 polymer ?
#
loop_
_entity_poly.entity_id
_entity_poly.type
_entity_poly.pdbx_seq_one_letter_code
_entity_poly.pdbx_strand_id
1 'polypeptide(L)' 'MKSKASAPGKVILFGEHFVVYGIKSILCSINKRVTVTAEKTNERKISINSEIGKLVLEPNESI' A
#
# COMPACT_ATOMS: atom_id res chain seq x y z
N MET A 1 -21.03 -2.40 -3.62
CA MET A 1 -20.46 -1.86 -2.36
C MET A 1 -19.04 -1.40 -2.63
N LYS A 2 -18.72 -0.15 -2.26
CA LYS A 2 -17.41 0.46 -2.46
C LYS A 2 -16.73 0.61 -1.09
N SER A 3 -15.54 0.04 -0.95
CA SER A 3 -14.72 0.10 0.25
C SER A 3 -13.61 1.10 0.05
N LYS A 4 -13.31 1.92 1.07
CA LYS A 4 -12.23 2.91 1.06
C LYS A 4 -11.36 2.72 2.29
N ALA A 5 -10.05 2.67 2.08
CA ALA A 5 -9.06 2.60 3.14
C ALA A 5 -7.96 3.64 2.91
N SER A 6 -7.29 4.06 3.99
CA SER A 6 -6.16 4.97 3.91
C SER A 6 -5.11 4.66 4.97
N ALA A 7 -3.83 4.72 4.59
CA ALA A 7 -2.70 4.53 5.48
C ALA A 7 -1.75 5.74 5.45
N PRO A 8 -1.19 6.17 6.60
CA PRO A 8 -0.15 7.19 6.63
C PRO A 8 1.21 6.62 6.23
N GLY A 9 2.08 7.46 5.69
CA GLY A 9 3.51 7.20 5.57
C GLY A 9 4.18 7.29 6.94
N LYS A 10 5.43 6.79 7.01
CA LYS A 10 6.25 6.85 8.21
C LYS A 10 7.61 7.47 7.94
N VAL A 11 8.17 8.09 8.95
CA VAL A 11 9.57 8.53 9.01
C VAL A 11 10.27 7.89 10.21
N ILE A 12 11.58 7.77 10.14
CA ILE A 12 12.42 7.37 11.28
C ILE A 12 12.86 8.66 11.97
N LEU A 13 12.48 8.85 13.23
CA LEU A 13 12.91 10.00 14.02
C LEU A 13 14.33 9.80 14.57
N PHE A 14 14.62 8.58 15.06
CA PHE A 14 15.90 8.22 15.65
C PHE A 14 16.25 6.77 15.38
N GLY A 15 17.56 6.49 15.28
CA GLY A 15 18.09 5.12 15.21
C GLY A 15 18.04 4.48 13.82
N GLU A 16 18.17 5.27 12.75
CA GLU A 16 18.20 4.75 11.37
C GLU A 16 19.32 3.72 11.16
N HIS A 17 20.54 4.06 11.58
CA HIS A 17 21.67 3.12 11.53
C HIS A 17 21.67 2.10 12.69
N PHE A 18 20.90 2.33 13.75
CA PHE A 18 20.89 1.45 14.93
C PHE A 18 20.14 0.15 14.66
N VAL A 19 19.11 0.21 13.83
CA VAL A 19 18.30 -0.95 13.47
C VAL A 19 19.10 -2.02 12.74
N VAL A 20 20.18 -1.63 12.03
CA VAL A 20 21.10 -2.54 11.33
C VAL A 20 21.83 -3.45 12.32
N TYR A 21 22.02 -3.01 13.57
CA TYR A 21 22.67 -3.77 14.64
C TYR A 21 21.66 -4.41 15.60
N GLY A 22 20.38 -4.51 15.22
CA GLY A 22 19.33 -5.11 16.06
C GLY A 22 18.84 -4.23 17.20
N ILE A 23 19.22 -2.95 17.23
CA ILE A 23 18.79 -1.99 18.24
C ILE A 23 17.53 -1.25 17.77
N LYS A 24 16.61 -0.99 18.69
CA LYS A 24 15.31 -0.38 18.37
C LYS A 24 15.45 1.05 17.82
N SER A 25 14.54 1.42 16.92
CA SER A 25 14.39 2.78 16.38
C SER A 25 13.02 3.36 16.74
N ILE A 26 12.91 4.69 16.70
CA ILE A 26 11.65 5.40 16.94
C ILE A 26 11.12 5.90 15.60
N LEU A 27 9.90 5.49 15.27
CA LEU A 27 9.20 5.88 14.05
C LEU A 27 8.06 6.83 14.38
N CYS A 28 7.69 7.68 13.42
CA CYS A 28 6.52 8.55 13.49
C CYS A 28 5.72 8.47 12.19
N SER A 29 4.39 8.45 12.31
CA SER A 29 3.51 8.61 11.16
C SER A 29 3.49 10.07 10.71
N ILE A 30 3.53 10.30 9.40
CA ILE A 30 3.40 11.63 8.82
C ILE A 30 2.09 11.77 8.06
N ASN A 31 1.62 13.00 7.91
CA ASN A 31 0.39 13.30 7.16
C ASN A 31 0.59 13.25 5.63
N LYS A 32 1.31 12.24 5.15
CA LYS A 32 1.40 11.85 3.74
C LYS A 32 0.70 10.51 3.63
N ARG A 33 -0.45 10.45 2.97
CA ARG A 33 -1.33 9.28 3.02
C ARG A 33 -1.49 8.65 1.66
N VAL A 34 -1.52 7.32 1.64
CA VAL A 34 -2.02 6.55 0.49
C VAL A 34 -3.50 6.26 0.75
N THR A 35 -4.32 6.37 -0.28
CA THR A 35 -5.74 6.05 -0.22
C THR A 35 -6.06 5.05 -1.31
N VAL A 36 -6.76 3.97 -0.95
CA VAL A 36 -7.19 2.94 -1.89
C VAL A 36 -8.70 2.81 -1.83
N THR A 37 -9.31 2.69 -3.00
CA THR A 37 -10.73 2.33 -3.14
C THR A 37 -10.84 1.01 -3.86
N ALA A 38 -11.70 0.12 -3.36
CA ALA A 38 -12.01 -1.15 -3.98
C ALA A 38 -13.52 -1.29 -4.14
N GLU A 39 -13.95 -1.86 -5.24
CA GLU A 39 -15.35 -2.16 -5.50
C GLU A 39 -15.48 -3.51 -6.18
N LYS A 40 -16.56 -4.23 -5.88
CA LYS A 40 -16.89 -5.44 -6.63
C LYS A 40 -17.42 -5.04 -7.99
N THR A 41 -16.85 -5.61 -9.04
CA THR A 41 -17.34 -5.50 -10.41
C THR A 41 -18.15 -6.74 -10.77
N ASN A 42 -18.95 -6.65 -11.84
CA ASN A 42 -19.71 -7.80 -12.37
C ASN A 42 -18.85 -8.69 -13.29
N GLU A 43 -17.62 -8.29 -13.54
CA GLU A 43 -16.69 -8.98 -14.42
C GLU A 43 -15.87 -9.97 -13.59
N ARG A 44 -15.57 -11.14 -14.17
CA ARG A 44 -14.74 -12.15 -13.50
C ARG A 44 -13.25 -11.81 -13.65
N LYS A 45 -12.83 -10.58 -13.37
CA LYS A 45 -11.44 -10.12 -13.54
C LYS A 45 -11.01 -9.21 -12.40
N ILE A 46 -9.71 -9.14 -12.13
CA ILE A 46 -9.14 -8.19 -11.16
C ILE A 46 -8.49 -7.05 -11.94
N SER A 47 -8.92 -5.81 -11.68
CA SER A 47 -8.33 -4.61 -12.28
C SER A 47 -7.71 -3.74 -11.20
N ILE A 48 -6.41 -3.45 -11.34
CA ILE A 48 -5.66 -2.57 -10.45
C ILE A 48 -5.26 -1.34 -11.27
N ASN A 49 -5.56 -0.16 -10.73
CA ASN A 49 -5.20 1.11 -11.36
C ASN A 49 -4.47 1.99 -10.35
N SER A 50 -3.38 2.60 -10.79
CA SER A 50 -2.55 3.51 -10.01
C SER A 50 -1.93 4.55 -10.94
N GLU A 51 -1.35 5.61 -10.37
CA GLU A 51 -0.64 6.63 -11.16
C GLU A 51 0.55 6.08 -11.94
N ILE A 52 1.14 4.98 -11.46
CA ILE A 52 2.32 4.35 -12.08
C ILE A 52 1.97 3.26 -13.10
N GLY A 53 0.69 2.89 -13.21
CA GLY A 53 0.30 1.84 -14.16
C GLY A 53 -1.04 1.19 -13.87
N LYS A 54 -1.43 0.35 -14.84
CA LYS A 54 -2.69 -0.39 -14.86
C LYS A 54 -2.40 -1.87 -15.13
N LEU A 55 -3.06 -2.73 -14.36
CA LEU A 55 -3.01 -4.18 -14.50
C LEU A 55 -4.43 -4.74 -14.57
N VAL A 56 -4.66 -5.68 -15.48
CA VAL A 56 -5.89 -6.47 -15.55
C VAL A 56 -5.47 -7.93 -15.55
N LEU A 57 -6.03 -8.71 -14.62
CA LEU A 57 -5.76 -10.14 -14.48
C LEU A 57 -7.05 -10.91 -14.66
N GLU A 58 -7.02 -11.92 -15.54
CA GLU A 58 -8.07 -12.92 -15.64
C GLU A 58 -7.89 -14.01 -14.57
N PRO A 59 -8.95 -14.75 -14.21
CA PRO A 59 -8.85 -15.81 -13.22
C PRO A 59 -7.91 -16.90 -13.70
N ASN A 60 -7.04 -17.38 -12.80
CA ASN A 60 -6.02 -18.41 -13.04
C ASN A 60 -4.82 -17.96 -13.90
N GLU A 61 -4.70 -16.67 -14.20
CA GLU A 61 -3.51 -16.11 -14.83
C GLU A 61 -2.48 -15.71 -13.76
N SER A 62 -1.25 -16.20 -13.88
CA SER A 62 -0.15 -15.85 -12.96
C SER A 62 0.46 -14.50 -13.35
N ILE A 63 0.83 -13.72 -12.32
CA ILE A 63 1.56 -12.45 -12.46
C ILE A 63 3.02 -12.71 -12.84
#